data_AF-A0A1B7YHF4-F1
#
_entry.id   AF-A0A1B7YHF4-F1
#
_cell.length_a   1.000
_cell.length_b   1.000
_cell.length_c   1.000
_cell.angle_alpha   90.00
_cell.angle_beta   90.00
_cell.angle_gamma   90.00
#
_symmetry.space_group_name_H-M   'P 1'
#
loop_
_entity.id
_entity.type
_entity.pdbx_description
1 polymer ?
#
loop_
_entity_poly.entity_id
_entity_poly.type
_entity_poly.pdbx_seq_one_letter_code
_entity_poly.pdbx_strand_id
1 'polypeptide(L)'
;MTQQKPVASRTALALTGPAPERGRYLRITMYIRKLPGITDEYFHAYWANNHREAALANSTFAAKIRRYSQYHITPELREQAARLGGTVLDFDGAAEFWVESLEDWEAIWGDPEFVRILSADMANFVLEPLHVTLGYDYLVVGKDWEAAPAA
;
A
#
# COMPACT_ATOMS: atom_id res chain seq x y z
N MET A 1 6.59 -26.35 -31.67
CA MET A 1 7.19 -25.07 -32.14
C MET A 1 6.10 -24.01 -32.05
N THR A 2 6.06 -23.24 -30.96
CA THR A 2 5.06 -22.19 -30.78
C THR A 2 5.58 -20.93 -31.44
N GLN A 3 5.03 -20.56 -32.60
CA GLN A 3 5.40 -19.32 -33.27
C GLN A 3 4.94 -18.13 -32.42
N GLN A 4 5.91 -17.38 -31.92
CA GLN A 4 5.69 -16.08 -31.29
C GLN A 4 5.18 -15.13 -32.38
N LYS A 5 3.96 -14.62 -32.23
CA LYS A 5 3.45 -13.56 -33.12
C LYS A 5 4.41 -12.36 -33.05
N PRO A 6 4.76 -11.74 -34.19
CA PRO A 6 5.63 -10.58 -34.19
C PRO A 6 4.95 -9.45 -33.41
N VAL A 7 5.57 -9.00 -32.33
CA VAL A 7 5.18 -7.78 -31.64
C VAL A 7 5.51 -6.64 -32.61
N ALA A 8 4.47 -5.97 -33.11
CA ALA A 8 4.67 -4.81 -33.97
C ALA A 8 5.55 -3.78 -33.24
N SER A 9 6.69 -3.45 -33.82
CA SER A 9 7.56 -2.38 -33.32
C SER A 9 6.80 -1.07 -33.47
N ARG A 10 6.16 -0.61 -32.38
CA ARG A 10 5.62 0.73 -32.31
C ARG A 10 6.80 1.69 -32.18
N THR A 11 6.95 2.60 -33.13
CA THR A 11 7.91 3.71 -33.00
C THR A 11 7.52 4.50 -31.76
N ALA A 12 8.44 4.61 -30.80
CA ALA A 12 8.23 5.42 -29.61
C ALA A 12 8.08 6.89 -30.03
N LEU A 13 7.10 7.58 -29.46
CA LEU A 13 6.91 9.01 -29.67
C LEU A 13 8.07 9.79 -29.03
N ALA A 14 8.39 10.96 -29.58
CA ALA A 14 9.33 11.89 -28.97
C ALA A 14 8.79 12.36 -27.61
N LEU A 15 9.63 12.33 -26.58
CA LEU A 15 9.28 12.79 -25.24
C LEU A 15 9.31 14.32 -25.16
N THR A 16 8.41 14.91 -24.38
CA THR A 16 8.35 16.36 -24.14
C THR A 16 9.27 16.83 -23.01
N GLY A 17 9.87 15.90 -22.26
CA GLY A 17 10.74 16.18 -21.13
C GLY A 17 11.48 14.93 -20.64
N PRO A 18 12.36 15.07 -19.63
CA PRO A 18 13.07 13.94 -19.04
C PRO A 18 12.11 13.04 -18.23
N ALA A 19 12.62 11.89 -17.80
CA ALA A 19 11.95 11.08 -16.79
C ALA A 19 11.80 11.88 -15.47
N PRO A 20 10.75 11.63 -14.67
CA PRO A 20 10.58 12.29 -13.38
C PRO A 20 11.73 11.95 -12.42
N GLU A 21 12.16 12.92 -11.63
CA GLU A 21 13.01 12.65 -10.48
C GLU A 21 12.20 11.93 -9.39
N ARG A 22 12.87 11.06 -8.63
CA ARG A 22 12.23 10.35 -7.53
C ARG A 22 11.74 11.34 -6.47
N GLY A 23 10.56 11.07 -5.91
CA GLY A 23 10.07 11.77 -4.73
C GLY A 23 10.99 11.55 -3.52
N ARG A 24 10.81 12.38 -2.49
CA ARG A 24 11.62 12.36 -1.26
C ARG A 24 11.57 11.01 -0.53
N TYR A 25 10.41 10.39 -0.47
CA TYR A 25 10.15 9.19 0.32
C TYR A 25 9.95 7.96 -0.56
N LEU A 26 10.39 6.81 -0.03
CA LEU A 26 9.97 5.51 -0.53
C LEU A 26 8.54 5.24 -0.06
N ARG A 27 7.66 4.90 -1.00
CA ARG A 27 6.29 4.46 -0.74
C ARG A 27 6.20 2.94 -0.83
N ILE A 28 5.65 2.33 0.21
CA ILE A 28 5.25 0.93 0.24
C ILE A 28 3.73 0.89 0.20
N THR A 29 3.16 0.01 -0.62
CA THR A 29 1.72 -0.23 -0.66
C THR A 29 1.47 -1.71 -0.54
N MET A 30 0.67 -2.09 0.45
CA MET A 30 0.21 -3.46 0.68
C MET A 30 -1.26 -3.54 0.34
N TYR A 31 -1.62 -4.34 -0.64
CA TYR A 31 -3.00 -4.61 -0.99
C TYR A 31 -3.54 -5.76 -0.15
N ILE A 32 -4.68 -5.52 0.49
CA ILE A 32 -5.23 -6.36 1.54
C ILE A 32 -6.54 -6.98 1.05
N ARG A 33 -6.67 -8.29 1.23
CA ARG A 33 -7.96 -8.99 1.18
C ARG A 33 -8.40 -9.30 2.60
N LYS A 34 -9.68 -9.15 2.89
CA LYS A 34 -10.24 -9.55 4.17
C LYS A 34 -10.38 -11.06 4.26
N LEU A 35 -10.40 -11.61 5.48
CA LEU A 35 -10.65 -13.04 5.68
C LEU A 35 -12.03 -13.46 5.17
N PRO A 36 -12.16 -14.70 4.64
CA PRO A 36 -13.47 -15.28 4.40
C PRO A 36 -14.28 -15.38 5.69
N GLY A 37 -15.55 -14.99 5.64
CA GLY A 37 -16.48 -15.14 6.77
C GLY A 37 -16.58 -13.96 7.73
N ILE A 38 -15.74 -12.92 7.60
CA ILE A 38 -15.94 -11.65 8.32
C ILE A 38 -16.68 -10.62 7.45
N THR A 39 -17.45 -9.75 8.09
CA THR A 39 -18.18 -8.68 7.38
C THR A 39 -17.24 -7.56 6.96
N ASP A 40 -17.62 -6.79 5.93
CA ASP A 40 -16.88 -5.61 5.47
C ASP A 40 -16.78 -4.55 6.57
N GLU A 41 -17.86 -4.33 7.34
CA GLU A 41 -17.86 -3.39 8.46
C GLU A 41 -16.87 -3.79 9.54
N TYR A 42 -16.82 -5.08 9.89
CA TYR A 42 -15.86 -5.58 10.87
C TYR A 42 -14.42 -5.41 10.36
N PHE A 43 -14.15 -5.79 9.10
CA PHE A 43 -12.82 -5.64 8.51
C PHE A 43 -12.35 -4.18 8.56
N HIS A 44 -13.15 -3.24 8.07
CA HIS A 44 -12.77 -1.83 8.05
C HIS A 44 -12.66 -1.24 9.45
N ALA A 45 -13.56 -1.59 10.38
CA ALA A 45 -13.52 -1.09 11.75
C ALA A 45 -12.33 -1.65 12.54
N TYR A 46 -12.05 -2.94 12.43
CA TYR A 46 -10.91 -3.58 13.10
C TYR A 46 -9.59 -2.98 12.60
N TRP A 47 -9.47 -2.79 11.29
CA TRP A 47 -8.26 -2.23 10.68
C TRP A 47 -8.03 -0.76 11.09
N ALA A 48 -9.07 0.06 11.07
CA ALA A 48 -8.98 1.48 11.41
C ALA A 48 -8.71 1.75 12.90
N ASN A 49 -9.03 0.80 13.78
CA ASN A 49 -8.94 0.94 15.23
C ASN A 49 -7.91 -0.02 15.84
N ASN A 50 -8.26 -1.29 16.01
CA ASN A 50 -7.44 -2.30 16.70
C ASN A 50 -6.05 -2.47 16.06
N HIS A 51 -6.01 -2.74 14.76
CA HIS A 51 -4.74 -2.93 14.04
C HIS A 51 -3.88 -1.67 14.06
N ARG A 52 -4.50 -0.49 13.87
CA ARG A 52 -3.81 0.80 13.92
C ARG A 52 -3.13 1.00 15.28
N GLU A 53 -3.83 0.72 16.38
CA GLU A 53 -3.26 0.83 17.73
C GLU A 53 -2.09 -0.14 17.92
N ALA A 54 -2.23 -1.39 17.48
CA ALA A 54 -1.15 -2.38 17.55
C ALA A 54 0.10 -1.95 16.76
N ALA A 55 -0.08 -1.41 15.55
CA ALA A 55 1.02 -0.93 14.72
C ALA A 55 1.73 0.29 15.33
N LEU A 56 0.97 1.27 15.82
CA LEU A 56 1.53 2.51 16.39
C LEU A 56 2.16 2.31 17.78
N ALA A 57 1.82 1.24 18.48
CA ALA A 57 2.46 0.90 19.75
C ALA A 57 3.94 0.46 19.61
N ASN A 58 4.36 0.02 18.41
CA ASN A 58 5.75 -0.35 18.16
C ASN A 58 6.61 0.90 17.90
N SER A 59 7.67 1.06 18.70
CA SER A 59 8.56 2.22 18.65
C SER A 59 9.38 2.31 17.36
N THR A 60 9.79 1.18 16.79
CA THR A 60 10.53 1.14 15.52
C THR A 60 9.66 1.66 14.37
N PHE A 61 8.41 1.20 14.29
CA PHE A 61 7.42 1.67 13.33
C PHE A 61 7.16 3.17 13.52
N ALA A 62 6.83 3.60 14.74
CA ALA A 62 6.52 4.99 15.07
C ALA A 62 7.67 5.97 14.73
N ALA A 63 8.93 5.56 14.95
CA ALA A 63 10.09 6.41 14.70
C ALA A 63 10.44 6.56 13.21
N LYS A 64 10.16 5.53 12.41
CA LYS A 64 10.61 5.43 11.00
C LYS A 64 9.55 5.79 9.98
N ILE A 65 8.27 5.62 10.32
CA ILE A 65 7.19 6.01 9.43
C ILE A 65 7.11 7.53 9.31
N ARG A 66 6.96 8.02 8.07
CA ARG A 66 6.74 9.45 7.77
C ARG A 66 5.28 9.73 7.48
N ARG A 67 4.59 8.75 6.89
CA ARG A 67 3.14 8.77 6.70
C ARG A 67 2.59 7.35 6.66
N TYR A 68 1.41 7.16 7.25
CA TYR A 68 0.62 5.95 7.16
C TYR A 68 -0.81 6.32 6.71
N SER A 69 -1.28 5.69 5.64
CA SER A 69 -2.63 5.82 5.10
C SER A 69 -3.29 4.46 4.99
N GLN A 70 -4.57 4.39 5.36
CA GLN A 70 -5.42 3.22 5.12
C GLN A 70 -6.43 3.59 4.03
N TYR A 71 -6.32 2.94 2.88
CA TYR A 71 -7.26 3.09 1.78
C TYR A 71 -8.32 1.99 1.86
N HIS A 72 -9.53 2.35 2.28
CA HIS A 72 -10.65 1.40 2.43
C HIS A 72 -11.47 1.31 1.14
N ILE A 73 -11.74 0.09 0.68
CA ILE A 73 -12.54 -0.17 -0.52
C ILE A 73 -13.80 -0.95 -0.10
N THR A 74 -14.91 -0.24 0.07
CA THR A 74 -16.20 -0.89 0.39
C THR A 74 -16.78 -1.57 -0.85
N PRO A 75 -17.72 -2.54 -0.69
CA PRO A 75 -18.43 -3.14 -1.80
C PRO A 75 -19.08 -2.11 -2.74
N GLU A 76 -19.69 -1.06 -2.19
CA GLU A 76 -20.34 0.00 -2.97
C GLU A 76 -19.33 0.80 -3.81
N LEU A 77 -18.16 1.12 -3.24
CA LEU A 77 -17.09 1.80 -3.95
C LEU A 77 -16.48 0.91 -5.05
N ARG A 78 -16.37 -0.40 -4.80
CA ARG A 78 -15.92 -1.37 -5.80
C ARG A 78 -16.87 -1.43 -6.99
N GLU A 79 -18.18 -1.47 -6.74
CA GLU A 79 -19.20 -1.41 -7.79
C GLU A 79 -19.18 -0.08 -8.55
N GLN A 80 -18.96 1.03 -7.85
CA GLN A 80 -18.80 2.35 -8.47
C GLN A 80 -17.58 2.37 -9.41
N ALA A 81 -16.44 1.82 -8.98
CA ALA A 81 -15.24 1.74 -9.80
C ALA A 81 -15.47 0.90 -11.07
N ALA A 82 -16.20 -0.21 -10.97
CA ALA A 82 -16.52 -1.06 -12.13
C ALA A 82 -17.32 -0.30 -13.22
N ARG A 83 -18.12 0.70 -12.84
CA ARG A 83 -18.90 1.53 -13.78
C ARG A 83 -18.05 2.55 -14.54
N LEU A 84 -16.85 2.88 -14.07
CA LEU A 84 -15.96 3.85 -14.73
C LEU A 84 -15.17 3.23 -15.89
N GLY A 85 -15.24 1.90 -16.07
CA GLY A 85 -14.47 1.14 -17.06
C GLY A 85 -13.08 0.74 -16.54
N GLY A 86 -12.50 -0.28 -17.19
CA GLY A 86 -11.23 -0.91 -16.75
C GLY A 86 -11.43 -2.15 -15.87
N THR A 87 -10.32 -2.75 -15.43
CA THR A 87 -10.33 -3.92 -14.54
C THR A 87 -10.22 -3.47 -13.09
N VAL A 88 -11.25 -3.74 -12.28
CA VAL A 88 -11.22 -3.45 -10.85
C VAL A 88 -10.33 -4.47 -10.14
N LEU A 89 -9.42 -3.98 -9.32
CA LEU A 89 -8.58 -4.85 -8.50
C LEU A 89 -9.40 -5.52 -7.40
N ASP A 90 -9.14 -6.80 -7.16
CA ASP A 90 -9.85 -7.62 -6.19
C ASP A 90 -9.15 -7.57 -4.81
N PHE A 91 -9.16 -6.38 -4.19
CA PHE A 91 -8.65 -6.12 -2.84
C PHE A 91 -9.63 -5.23 -2.07
N ASP A 92 -9.76 -5.44 -0.76
CA ASP A 92 -10.68 -4.73 0.14
C ASP A 92 -10.06 -3.45 0.74
N GLY A 93 -8.76 -3.27 0.51
CA GLY A 93 -8.09 -2.02 0.80
C GLY A 93 -6.61 -2.05 0.48
N ALA A 94 -5.94 -0.94 0.78
CA ALA A 94 -4.49 -0.85 0.73
C ALA A 94 -3.91 -0.09 1.94
N ALA A 95 -2.92 -0.67 2.61
CA ALA A 95 -2.09 0.02 3.58
C ALA A 95 -0.93 0.69 2.86
N GLU A 96 -0.72 1.98 3.11
CA GLU A 96 0.29 2.77 2.42
C GLU A 96 1.21 3.45 3.41
N PHE A 97 2.51 3.27 3.21
CA PHE A 97 3.55 3.71 4.11
C PHE A 97 4.58 4.53 3.36
N TRP A 98 5.01 5.64 3.93
CA TRP A 98 6.13 6.43 3.42
C TRP A 98 7.26 6.41 4.45
N VAL A 99 8.47 6.11 4.01
CA VAL A 99 9.70 6.05 4.82
C VAL A 99 10.85 6.75 4.08
N GLU A 100 11.93 7.10 4.79
CA GLU A 100 13.09 7.76 4.17
C GLU A 100 13.82 6.83 3.20
N SER A 101 13.92 5.53 3.51
CA SER A 101 14.67 4.56 2.70
C SER A 101 14.16 3.13 2.82
N LEU A 102 14.68 2.24 1.98
CA LEU A 102 14.37 0.81 2.07
C LEU A 102 14.88 0.20 3.37
N GLU A 103 16.05 0.63 3.84
CA GLU A 103 16.65 0.18 5.10
C GLU A 103 15.77 0.51 6.30
N ASP A 104 15.07 1.66 6.28
CA ASP A 104 14.09 2.00 7.31
C ASP A 104 12.90 1.05 7.29
N TRP A 105 12.40 0.69 6.10
CA TRP A 105 11.33 -0.29 5.97
C TRP A 105 11.77 -1.70 6.43
N GLU A 106 12.98 -2.12 6.06
CA GLU A 106 13.56 -3.40 6.49
C GLU A 106 13.76 -3.45 8.01
N ALA A 107 14.14 -2.33 8.64
CA ALA A 107 14.25 -2.25 10.09
C ALA A 107 12.89 -2.41 10.80
N ILE A 108 11.81 -1.86 10.24
CA ILE A 108 10.45 -2.06 10.74
C ILE A 108 10.04 -3.53 10.58
N TRP A 109 10.17 -4.07 9.36
CA TRP A 109 9.71 -5.42 9.06
C TRP A 109 10.58 -6.53 9.67
N GLY A 110 11.82 -6.20 10.03
CA GLY A 110 12.75 -7.06 10.72
C GLY A 110 12.69 -6.98 12.25
N ASP A 111 11.92 -6.04 12.81
CA ASP A 111 11.72 -5.93 14.26
C ASP A 111 10.95 -7.16 14.78
N PRO A 112 11.56 -8.02 15.62
CA PRO A 112 10.91 -9.25 16.09
C PRO A 112 9.65 -8.98 16.91
N GLU A 113 9.58 -7.87 17.63
CA GLU A 113 8.39 -7.50 18.39
C GLU A 113 7.27 -7.08 17.45
N PHE A 114 7.58 -6.24 16.46
CA PHE A 114 6.64 -5.84 15.42
C PHE A 114 6.06 -7.06 14.69
N VAL A 115 6.93 -7.93 14.18
CA VAL A 115 6.51 -9.15 13.46
C VAL A 115 5.63 -10.03 14.34
N ARG A 116 6.00 -10.25 15.60
CA ARG A 116 5.24 -11.12 16.52
C ARG A 116 3.83 -10.56 16.79
N ILE A 117 3.73 -9.26 17.08
CA ILE A 117 2.45 -8.62 17.39
C ILE A 117 1.57 -8.56 16.14
N LEU A 118 2.12 -8.06 15.03
CA LEU A 118 1.36 -7.80 13.81
C LEU A 118 0.95 -9.11 13.12
N SER A 119 1.76 -10.16 13.16
CA SER A 119 1.36 -11.45 12.57
C SER A 119 0.13 -12.05 13.27
N ALA A 120 0.09 -11.97 14.61
CA ALA A 120 -1.05 -12.46 15.38
C ALA A 120 -2.30 -11.57 15.20
N ASP A 121 -2.11 -10.26 15.07
CA ASP A 121 -3.18 -9.29 14.85
C ASP A 121 -3.79 -9.42 13.44
N MET A 122 -2.95 -9.49 12.40
CA MET A 122 -3.37 -9.65 11.00
C MET A 122 -4.17 -10.93 10.77
N ALA A 123 -3.86 -12.01 11.50
CA ALA A 123 -4.61 -13.26 11.43
C ALA A 123 -6.10 -13.13 11.82
N ASN A 124 -6.54 -12.00 12.38
CA ASN A 124 -7.94 -11.74 12.71
C ASN A 124 -8.74 -11.14 11.53
N PHE A 125 -8.07 -10.54 10.53
CA PHE A 125 -8.78 -9.78 9.50
C PHE A 125 -8.19 -9.86 8.08
N VAL A 126 -6.93 -10.27 7.91
CA VAL A 126 -6.23 -10.31 6.62
C VAL A 126 -6.13 -11.74 6.07
N LEU A 127 -6.42 -11.89 4.78
CA LEU A 127 -6.14 -13.09 4.02
C LEU A 127 -4.77 -12.99 3.34
N GLU A 128 -3.84 -13.86 3.74
CA GLU A 128 -2.50 -14.00 3.14
C GLU A 128 -2.53 -14.74 1.78
N PRO A 129 -1.56 -14.49 0.88
CA PRO A 129 -0.44 -13.57 1.01
C PRO A 129 -0.82 -12.10 0.73
N LEU A 130 -0.18 -11.16 1.45
CA LEU A 130 -0.17 -9.75 1.05
C LEU A 130 0.44 -9.55 -0.34
N HIS A 131 -0.08 -8.57 -1.08
CA HIS A 131 0.48 -8.16 -2.37
C HIS A 131 1.11 -6.79 -2.20
N VAL A 132 2.38 -6.62 -2.61
CA VAL A 132 3.20 -5.47 -2.22
C VAL A 132 3.81 -4.77 -3.43
N THR A 133 3.85 -3.44 -3.39
CA THR A 133 4.63 -2.60 -4.32
C THR A 133 5.53 -1.64 -3.55
N LEU A 134 6.71 -1.37 -4.12
CA LEU A 134 7.62 -0.31 -3.69
C LEU A 134 7.75 0.71 -4.82
N GLY A 135 7.64 2.00 -4.51
CA GLY A 135 7.72 3.08 -5.50
C GLY A 135 7.98 4.44 -4.87
N TYR A 136 7.88 5.50 -5.67
CA TYR A 136 7.95 6.88 -5.21
C TYR A 136 6.83 7.68 -5.87
N ASP A 137 6.37 8.73 -5.20
CA ASP A 137 5.40 9.65 -5.78
C ASP A 137 6.12 10.72 -6.62
N TYR A 138 5.59 10.99 -7.81
CA TYR A 138 5.90 12.20 -8.58
C TYR A 138 4.67 13.10 -8.53
N LEU A 139 4.72 14.12 -7.67
CA LEU A 139 3.56 14.97 -7.41
C LEU A 139 3.30 15.97 -8.54
N VAL A 140 2.20 15.79 -9.28
CA VAL A 140 1.82 16.66 -10.40
C VAL A 140 0.87 17.78 -9.98
N VAL A 141 -0.06 17.50 -9.07
CA VAL A 141 -1.07 18.44 -8.57
C VAL A 141 -1.17 18.35 -7.05
N GLY A 142 -1.20 19.49 -6.38
CA GLY A 142 -1.22 19.60 -4.93
C GLY A 142 0.07 20.20 -4.39
N LYS A 143 0.27 20.08 -3.09
CA LYS A 143 1.53 20.46 -2.42
C LYS A 143 2.08 19.25 -1.68
N ASP A 144 3.39 19.23 -1.51
CA ASP A 144 4.02 18.24 -0.66
C ASP A 144 3.52 18.41 0.79
N TRP A 145 3.67 17.36 1.58
CA TRP A 145 3.23 17.33 2.97
C TRP A 145 4.44 17.42 3.91
N GLU A 146 4.25 18.15 5.01
CA GLU A 146 5.18 18.06 6.13
C GLU A 146 4.96 16.73 6.82
N ALA A 147 6.02 15.94 6.98
CA ALA A 147 5.92 14.69 7.69
C ALA A 147 5.45 14.93 9.12
N ALA A 148 4.57 14.04 9.61
CA ALA A 148 4.24 14.04 11.03
C ALA A 148 5.56 13.91 11.81
N PRO A 149 5.77 14.68 12.89
CA PRO A 149 6.87 14.39 13.80
C PRO A 149 6.73 12.93 14.27
N ALA A 150 7.85 12.25 14.48
CA ALA A 150 7.85 10.89 15.02
C ALA A 150 6.96 10.85 16.27
N ALA A 151 6.06 9.86 16.33
CA ALA A 151 5.09 9.71 17.40
C ALA A 151 5.74 9.36 18.74
#